data_AF-A0A530GKB9-F1
#
_entry.id   AF-A0A530GKB9-F1
#
_cell.length_a   1.000
_cell.length_b   1.000
_cell.length_c   1.000
_cell.angle_alpha   90.00
_cell.angle_beta   90.00
_cell.angle_gamma   90.00
#
_symmetry.space_group_name_H-M   'P 1'
#
loop_
_entity.id
_entity.type
_entity.pdbx_description
1 polymer ?
#
loop_
_entity_poly.entity_id
_entity_poly.type
_entity_poly.pdbx_seq_one_letter_code
_entity_poly.pdbx_strand_id
1 'polypeptide(L)'
;SEGGNQFTAFVYPGSLPGHTFAATSARLVQTVNNTRPLAGGAGAPRMVLARAVLDAPDLDAALALLKSVPRAGAFHLTLAQACDERLLSVEFTAQALSVDRVEAARVHSNHLIHADTGRMSQIVTGSSGVRQRRGEALLNETPQSEPQ
;
A
#
# COMPACT_ATOMS: atom_id res chain seq x y z
N SER A 1 -21.11 4.74 -19.30
CA SER A 1 -20.09 5.62 -18.70
C SER A 1 -18.76 5.22 -19.28
N GLU A 2 -17.97 6.16 -19.78
CA GLU A 2 -16.62 5.86 -20.27
C GLU A 2 -15.83 5.16 -19.16
N GLY A 3 -15.24 4.01 -19.50
CA GLY A 3 -14.62 3.08 -18.55
C GLY A 3 -13.42 3.69 -17.85
N GLY A 4 -13.14 3.20 -16.64
CA GLY A 4 -12.00 3.61 -15.81
C GLY A 4 -10.63 3.42 -16.50
N ASN A 5 -9.56 3.80 -15.80
CA ASN A 5 -8.21 3.79 -16.37
C ASN A 5 -7.82 2.38 -16.82
N GLN A 6 -7.15 2.27 -17.96
CA GLN A 6 -6.55 1.00 -18.37
C GLN A 6 -5.40 0.66 -17.42
N PHE A 7 -5.21 -0.62 -17.09
CA PHE A 7 -4.14 -1.09 -16.22
C PHE A 7 -3.70 -2.50 -16.63
N THR A 8 -2.45 -2.83 -16.28
CA THR A 8 -1.90 -4.18 -16.27
C THR A 8 -1.69 -4.59 -14.83
N ALA A 9 -2.16 -5.77 -14.42
CA ALA A 9 -2.06 -6.24 -13.05
C ALA A 9 -1.71 -7.73 -12.99
N PHE A 10 -0.99 -8.13 -11.95
CA PHE A 10 -0.91 -9.53 -11.57
C PHE A 10 -2.12 -9.86 -10.68
N VAL A 11 -2.76 -11.01 -10.91
CA VAL A 11 -4.04 -11.34 -10.24
C VAL A 11 -4.04 -12.79 -9.81
N TYR A 12 -4.34 -13.04 -8.53
CA TYR A 12 -4.63 -14.38 -8.06
C TYR A 12 -6.02 -14.82 -8.52
N PRO A 13 -6.22 -16.10 -8.92
CA PRO A 13 -7.55 -16.62 -9.20
C PRO A 13 -8.53 -16.32 -8.06
N GLY A 14 -9.72 -15.79 -8.40
CA GLY A 14 -10.75 -15.41 -7.43
C GLY A 14 -10.53 -14.06 -6.73
N SER A 15 -9.50 -13.30 -7.07
CA SER A 15 -9.26 -11.96 -6.54
C SER A 15 -9.57 -10.85 -7.53
N LEU A 16 -10.00 -9.68 -7.03
CA LEU A 16 -10.08 -8.46 -7.83
C LEU A 16 -8.66 -7.98 -8.22
N PRO A 17 -8.46 -7.44 -9.43
CA PRO A 17 -7.20 -6.80 -9.78
C PRO A 17 -6.90 -5.61 -8.85
N GLY A 18 -5.63 -5.39 -8.55
CA GLY A 18 -5.20 -4.41 -7.55
C GLY A 18 -4.90 -5.03 -6.17
N HIS A 19 -5.10 -6.34 -5.98
CA HIS A 19 -4.72 -7.02 -4.74
C HIS A 19 -3.22 -7.39 -4.63
N THR A 20 -2.44 -7.26 -5.72
CA THR A 20 -1.01 -7.65 -5.73
C THR A 20 -0.13 -6.47 -6.15
N PHE A 21 0.21 -6.35 -7.43
CA PHE A 21 0.82 -5.18 -8.02
C PHE A 21 0.18 -4.89 -9.39
N ALA A 22 0.21 -3.62 -9.77
CA ALA A 22 -0.34 -3.15 -11.02
C ALA A 22 0.36 -1.87 -11.48
N ALA A 23 0.29 -1.61 -12.79
CA ALA A 23 0.64 -0.34 -13.40
C ALA A 23 -0.53 0.14 -14.26
N THR A 24 -0.83 1.43 -14.24
CA THR A 24 -1.97 2.02 -14.95
C THR A 24 -1.51 2.89 -16.12
N SER A 25 -2.41 3.18 -17.05
CA SER A 25 -2.23 4.14 -18.15
C SER A 25 -2.01 5.58 -17.67
N ALA A 26 -2.46 5.91 -16.45
CA ALA A 26 -2.11 7.16 -15.75
C ALA A 26 -0.68 7.15 -15.19
N ARG A 27 0.08 6.08 -15.47
CA ARG A 27 1.47 5.86 -15.02
C ARG A 27 1.61 5.68 -13.51
N LEU A 28 0.50 5.37 -12.83
CA LEU A 28 0.48 4.99 -11.42
C LEU A 28 0.95 3.53 -11.29
N VAL A 29 1.83 3.26 -10.34
CA VAL A 29 2.26 1.93 -9.92
C VAL A 29 1.78 1.70 -8.49
N GLN A 30 1.20 0.53 -8.26
CA GLN A 30 0.74 0.07 -6.95
C GLN A 30 1.37 -1.28 -6.64
N THR A 31 1.86 -1.45 -5.42
CA THR A 31 2.14 -2.76 -4.82
C THR A 31 1.37 -2.89 -3.51
N VAL A 32 1.05 -4.11 -3.11
CA VAL A 32 0.15 -4.37 -1.98
C VAL A 32 0.73 -5.40 -1.04
N ASN A 33 0.72 -5.05 0.24
CA ASN A 33 0.97 -5.95 1.34
C ASN A 33 -0.33 -6.22 2.12
N ASN A 34 -0.63 -7.49 2.32
CA ASN A 34 -1.76 -7.93 3.15
C ASN A 34 -1.45 -7.75 4.64
N THR A 35 -2.10 -6.78 5.30
CA THR A 35 -2.00 -6.55 6.76
C THR A 35 -3.25 -7.07 7.47
N ARG A 36 -3.13 -7.37 8.77
CA ARG A 36 -4.19 -8.05 9.57
C ARG A 36 -4.42 -7.38 10.93
N PRO A 37 -4.84 -6.11 10.99
CA PRO A 37 -5.35 -5.52 12.23
C PRO A 37 -6.56 -6.31 12.72
N LEU A 38 -6.72 -6.40 14.04
CA LEU A 38 -7.84 -7.11 14.67
C LEU A 38 -9.15 -6.34 14.54
N ALA A 39 -9.07 -5.01 14.51
CA ALA A 39 -10.23 -4.17 14.36
C ALA A 39 -10.64 -4.04 12.88
N GLY A 40 -11.82 -4.58 12.56
CA GLY A 40 -12.51 -4.35 11.30
C GLY A 40 -13.47 -3.16 11.35
N GLY A 41 -14.15 -2.89 10.24
CA GLY A 41 -15.17 -1.83 10.16
C GLY A 41 -16.29 -2.17 9.17
N ALA A 42 -17.37 -1.38 9.18
CA ALA A 42 -18.51 -1.53 8.29
C ALA A 42 -18.39 -0.61 7.06
N GLY A 43 -17.34 -0.80 6.26
CA GLY A 43 -17.02 0.04 5.10
C GLY A 43 -16.71 -0.73 3.81
N ALA A 44 -16.09 -0.06 2.86
CA ALA A 44 -15.66 -0.67 1.61
C ALA A 44 -14.60 -1.76 1.85
N PRO A 45 -14.72 -2.95 1.20
CA PRO A 45 -13.71 -3.98 1.29
C PRO A 45 -12.37 -3.50 0.74
N ARG A 46 -11.27 -3.84 1.41
CA ARG A 46 -9.91 -3.46 1.03
C ARG A 46 -9.52 -3.77 -0.43
N MET A 47 -10.02 -4.86 -1.01
CA MET A 47 -9.74 -5.22 -2.42
C MET A 47 -10.54 -4.35 -3.39
N VAL A 48 -11.73 -3.90 -3.01
CA VAL A 48 -12.53 -2.95 -3.79
C VAL A 48 -11.84 -1.57 -3.76
N LEU A 49 -11.33 -1.16 -2.60
CA LEU A 49 -10.56 0.09 -2.47
C LEU A 49 -9.26 0.05 -3.28
N ALA A 50 -8.45 -1.01 -3.12
CA ALA A 50 -7.21 -1.17 -3.88
C ALA A 50 -7.45 -1.28 -5.39
N ARG A 51 -8.63 -1.78 -5.81
CA ARG A 51 -9.07 -1.76 -7.20
C ARG A 51 -9.40 -0.34 -7.67
N ALA A 52 -10.18 0.40 -6.88
CA ALA A 52 -10.59 1.76 -7.20
C ALA A 52 -9.40 2.74 -7.26
N VAL A 53 -8.33 2.50 -6.48
CA VAL A 53 -7.07 3.27 -6.58
C VAL A 53 -6.45 3.18 -7.99
N LEU A 54 -6.64 2.07 -8.72
CA LEU A 54 -6.11 1.96 -10.09
C LEU A 54 -6.81 2.90 -11.08
N ASP A 55 -8.00 3.40 -10.75
CA ASP A 55 -8.72 4.41 -11.53
C ASP A 55 -8.34 5.84 -11.15
N ALA A 56 -7.47 6.04 -10.15
CA ALA A 56 -6.99 7.37 -9.79
C ALA A 56 -6.07 7.95 -10.88
N PRO A 57 -6.25 9.23 -11.28
CA PRO A 57 -5.38 9.89 -12.26
C PRO A 57 -4.00 10.24 -11.69
N ASP A 58 -3.88 10.36 -10.37
CA ASP A 58 -2.64 10.71 -9.70
C ASP A 58 -2.61 10.22 -8.24
N LEU A 59 -1.45 10.40 -7.59
CA LEU A 59 -1.24 10.02 -6.20
C LEU A 59 -2.19 10.74 -5.23
N ASP A 60 -2.49 12.02 -5.47
CA ASP A 60 -3.34 12.81 -4.57
C ASP A 60 -4.80 12.34 -4.63
N ALA A 61 -5.31 12.04 -5.82
CA ALA A 61 -6.62 11.45 -6.03
C ALA A 61 -6.72 10.05 -5.41
N ALA A 62 -5.66 9.24 -5.49
CA ALA A 62 -5.62 7.94 -4.81
C ALA A 62 -5.74 8.08 -3.29
N LEU A 63 -5.01 9.03 -2.69
CA LEU A 63 -5.10 9.31 -1.25
C LEU A 63 -6.47 9.89 -0.86
N ALA A 64 -7.02 10.80 -1.67
CA ALA A 64 -8.33 11.38 -1.45
C ALA A 64 -9.45 10.33 -1.49
N LEU A 65 -9.37 9.37 -2.42
CA LEU A 65 -10.27 8.21 -2.47
C LEU A 65 -10.20 7.40 -1.18
N LEU A 66 -8.99 7.03 -0.73
CA LEU A 66 -8.82 6.24 0.49
C LEU A 66 -9.32 6.98 1.75
N LYS A 67 -9.20 8.31 1.77
CA LYS A 67 -9.64 9.17 2.88
C LYS A 67 -11.16 9.37 2.90
N SER A 68 -11.80 9.46 1.75
CA SER A 68 -13.23 9.84 1.61
C SER A 68 -14.22 8.71 1.86
N VAL A 69 -13.78 7.44 1.84
CA VAL A 69 -14.66 6.28 1.96
C VAL A 69 -14.44 5.57 3.31
N PRO A 70 -15.49 5.19 4.06
CA PRO A 70 -15.36 4.29 5.21
C PRO A 70 -14.73 2.96 4.78
N ARG A 71 -13.80 2.41 5.56
CA ARG A 71 -13.02 1.22 5.19
C ARG A 71 -13.40 0.04 6.08
N ALA A 72 -13.57 -1.14 5.51
CA ALA A 72 -13.87 -2.35 6.29
C ALA A 72 -12.63 -3.15 6.69
N GLY A 73 -11.57 -3.05 5.88
CA GLY A 73 -10.36 -3.84 6.05
C GLY A 73 -9.10 -3.01 5.85
N ALA A 74 -7.97 -3.71 5.78
CA ALA A 74 -6.67 -3.07 5.74
C ALA A 74 -5.74 -3.65 4.68
N PHE A 75 -4.94 -2.77 4.09
CA PHE A 75 -3.72 -3.10 3.37
C PHE A 75 -2.65 -2.07 3.68
N HIS A 76 -1.41 -2.44 3.38
CA HIS A 76 -0.39 -1.47 3.03
C HIS A 76 -0.26 -1.41 1.51
N LEU A 77 -0.16 -0.21 0.96
CA LEU A 77 0.13 0.05 -0.45
C LEU A 77 1.45 0.80 -0.55
N THR A 78 2.29 0.43 -1.51
CA THR A 78 3.32 1.34 -2.01
C THR A 78 2.83 1.93 -3.33
N LEU A 79 2.74 3.25 -3.39
CA LEU A 79 2.26 3.99 -4.57
C LEU A 79 3.38 4.88 -5.11
N ALA A 80 3.53 4.87 -6.43
CA ALA A 80 4.44 5.76 -7.16
C ALA A 80 3.82 6.14 -8.49
N GLN A 81 4.27 7.23 -9.11
CA GLN A 81 3.79 7.64 -10.41
C GLN A 81 4.93 8.20 -11.25
N ALA A 82 4.99 7.85 -12.54
CA ALA A 82 6.02 8.42 -13.41
C ALA A 82 5.87 9.96 -13.52
N CYS A 83 6.99 10.67 -13.43
CA CYS A 83 7.07 12.14 -13.36
C CYS A 83 6.54 12.75 -12.05
N ASP A 84 6.32 11.95 -11.01
CA ASP A 84 6.13 12.40 -9.64
C ASP A 84 7.28 11.83 -8.79
N GLU A 85 7.97 12.68 -8.03
CA GLU A 85 9.11 12.27 -7.21
C GLU A 85 8.70 11.57 -5.91
N ARG A 86 7.40 11.51 -5.61
CA ARG A 86 6.88 10.89 -4.40
C ARG A 86 6.80 9.38 -4.56
N LEU A 87 7.47 8.67 -3.65
CA LEU A 87 7.19 7.28 -3.32
C LEU A 87 6.41 7.27 -2.00
N LEU A 88 5.18 6.76 -2.02
CA LEU A 88 4.28 6.77 -0.87
C LEU A 88 4.12 5.36 -0.30
N SER A 89 4.40 5.23 1.00
CA SER A 89 4.00 4.10 1.83
C SER A 89 2.65 4.47 2.44
N VAL A 90 1.62 3.66 2.23
CA VAL A 90 0.25 3.98 2.66
C VAL A 90 -0.31 2.80 3.45
N GLU A 91 -0.55 2.99 4.74
CA GLU A 91 -1.28 2.03 5.55
C GLU A 91 -2.71 2.53 5.76
N PHE A 92 -3.69 1.76 5.29
CA PHE A 92 -5.08 2.01 5.63
C PHE A 92 -5.64 0.86 6.44
N THR A 93 -6.48 1.20 7.41
CA THR A 93 -7.28 0.27 8.21
C THR A 93 -8.72 0.79 8.25
N ALA A 94 -9.59 0.05 8.95
CA ALA A 94 -10.93 0.54 9.23
C ALA A 94 -10.94 1.85 10.03
N GLN A 95 -9.89 2.11 10.83
CA GLN A 95 -9.85 3.21 11.81
C GLN A 95 -8.87 4.32 11.45
N ALA A 96 -7.86 4.04 10.64
CA ALA A 96 -6.82 5.00 10.29
C ALA A 96 -6.42 4.94 8.82
N LEU A 97 -5.80 6.02 8.38
CA LEU A 97 -5.09 6.14 7.12
C LEU A 97 -3.79 6.88 7.45
N SER A 98 -2.66 6.19 7.31
CA SER A 98 -1.32 6.73 7.53
C SER A 98 -0.55 6.73 6.22
N VAL A 99 0.13 7.84 5.94
CA VAL A 99 0.84 8.06 4.67
C VAL A 99 2.23 8.58 5.00
N ASP A 100 3.24 7.80 4.65
CA ASP A 100 4.64 8.14 4.81
C ASP A 100 5.27 8.35 3.42
N ARG A 101 5.99 9.46 3.23
CA ARG A 101 6.88 9.62 2.07
C ARG A 101 8.14 8.81 2.30
N VAL A 102 8.51 7.98 1.33
CA VAL A 102 9.72 7.15 1.38
C VAL A 102 10.88 7.93 0.77
N GLU A 103 11.69 8.53 1.63
CA GLU A 103 12.84 9.36 1.24
C GLU A 103 14.18 8.59 1.20
N ALA A 104 14.19 7.38 1.74
CA ALA A 104 15.33 6.46 1.72
C ALA A 104 14.82 5.04 1.52
N ALA A 105 15.70 4.11 1.14
CA ALA A 105 15.35 2.71 0.99
C ALA A 105 14.68 2.18 2.27
N ARG A 106 13.50 1.57 2.12
CA ARG A 106 12.68 1.03 3.20
C ARG A 106 12.10 -0.32 2.80
N VAL A 107 11.73 -1.12 3.80
CA VAL A 107 11.06 -2.40 3.62
C VAL A 107 9.74 -2.40 4.38
N HIS A 108 8.71 -2.97 3.75
CA HIS A 108 7.41 -3.19 4.36
C HIS A 108 6.95 -4.61 4.08
N SER A 109 6.60 -5.36 5.12
CA SER A 109 6.09 -6.72 5.02
C SER A 109 4.57 -6.77 5.26
N ASN A 110 4.04 -7.75 5.99
CA ASN A 110 2.61 -8.02 6.08
C ASN A 110 2.00 -7.62 7.44
N HIS A 111 2.50 -6.55 8.05
CA HIS A 111 1.96 -5.96 9.27
C HIS A 111 2.15 -4.44 9.27
N LEU A 112 1.36 -3.74 10.09
CA LEU A 112 1.38 -2.29 10.25
C LEU A 112 2.63 -1.89 11.02
N ILE A 113 3.38 -0.91 10.50
CA ILE A 113 4.63 -0.40 11.07
C ILE A 113 4.69 1.13 11.13
N HIS A 114 3.80 1.87 10.46
CA HIS A 114 3.82 3.33 10.54
C HIS A 114 3.56 3.81 11.98
N ALA A 115 4.01 5.02 12.32
CA ALA A 115 3.88 5.56 13.68
C ALA A 115 2.42 5.63 14.17
N ASP A 116 1.46 5.87 13.28
CA ASP A 116 0.03 6.02 13.60
C ASP A 116 -0.71 4.68 13.77
N THR A 117 -0.25 3.65 13.06
CA THR A 117 -0.97 2.37 12.88
C THR A 117 -0.22 1.19 13.46
N GLY A 118 1.10 1.28 13.65
CA GLY A 118 1.94 0.20 14.19
C GLY A 118 1.63 -0.19 15.63
N ARG A 119 1.00 0.71 16.40
CA ARG A 119 0.50 0.44 17.76
C ARG A 119 -0.87 -0.25 17.79
N MET A 120 -1.54 -0.40 16.65
CA MET A 120 -2.83 -1.09 16.59
C MET A 120 -2.67 -2.59 16.85
N SER A 121 -3.62 -3.17 17.58
CA SER A 121 -3.66 -4.62 17.76
C SER A 121 -3.85 -5.33 16.43
N GLN A 122 -2.95 -6.27 16.13
CA GLN A 122 -2.89 -6.94 14.84
C GLN A 122 -2.25 -8.32 14.97
N ILE A 123 -2.48 -9.17 13.97
CA ILE A 123 -1.80 -10.47 13.86
C ILE A 123 -0.56 -10.28 12.99
N VAL A 124 0.62 -10.42 13.60
CA VAL A 124 1.90 -10.49 12.88
C VAL A 124 2.29 -11.96 12.73
N THR A 125 2.31 -12.46 11.49
CA THR A 125 2.79 -13.82 11.24
C THR A 125 4.29 -13.92 11.48
N GLY A 126 4.78 -15.08 11.91
CA GLY A 126 6.21 -15.32 12.11
C GLY A 126 7.05 -14.99 10.87
N SER A 127 6.56 -15.38 9.68
CA SER A 127 7.24 -15.10 8.41
C SER A 127 7.27 -13.61 8.06
N SER A 128 6.25 -12.83 8.44
CA SER A 128 6.26 -11.39 8.24
C SER A 128 7.31 -10.73 9.12
N GLY A 129 7.34 -11.06 10.41
CA GLY A 129 8.31 -10.49 11.34
C GLY A 129 9.75 -10.81 10.97
N VAL A 130 10.03 -12.04 10.53
CA VAL A 130 11.38 -12.44 10.08
C VAL A 130 11.81 -11.66 8.83
N ARG A 131 10.94 -11.54 7.81
CA ARG A 131 11.28 -10.79 6.59
C ARG A 131 11.48 -9.30 6.85
N GLN A 132 10.67 -8.71 7.73
CA GLN A 132 10.83 -7.31 8.12
C GLN A 132 12.21 -7.06 8.72
N ARG A 133 12.56 -7.80 9.78
CA ARG A 133 13.88 -7.67 10.43
C ARG A 133 15.04 -7.96 9.50
N ARG A 134 14.92 -8.98 8.64
CA ARG A 134 15.99 -9.30 7.68
C ARG A 134 16.14 -8.20 6.63
N GLY A 135 15.04 -7.66 6.11
CA GLY A 135 15.07 -6.55 5.16
C GLY A 135 15.71 -5.30 5.77
N GLU A 136 15.33 -4.96 7.01
CA GLU A 136 15.92 -3.82 7.74
C GLU A 136 17.42 -4.01 7.98
N ALA A 137 17.86 -5.22 8.36
CA ALA A 137 19.28 -5.52 8.50
C ALA A 137 20.06 -5.35 7.18
N LEU A 138 19.52 -5.86 6.07
CA LEU A 138 20.15 -5.72 4.74
C LEU A 138 20.25 -4.26 4.29
N LEU A 139 19.25 -3.44 4.59
CA LEU A 139 19.27 -2.00 4.29
C LEU A 139 20.34 -1.27 5.10
N ASN A 140 20.61 -1.69 6.34
CA ASN A 140 21.67 -1.13 7.18
C ASN A 140 23.07 -1.60 6.75
N GLU A 141 23.18 -2.78 6.12
CA GLU A 141 24.44 -3.34 5.59
C GLU A 141 24.83 -2.73 4.24
N THR A 142 23.87 -2.17 3.49
CA THR A 142 24.11 -1.60 2.16
C THR A 142 24.48 -0.12 2.30
N PRO A 143 25.65 0.34 1.83
CA PRO A 143 25.95 1.77 1.76
C PRO A 143 24.86 2.47 0.96
N GLN A 144 24.21 3.47 1.55
CA GLN A 144 23.30 4.33 0.80
C GLN A 144 24.11 4.96 -0.32
N SER A 145 23.79 4.61 -1.57
CA SER A 145 24.41 5.23 -2.73
C SER A 145 24.09 6.72 -2.67
N GLU A 146 25.11 7.58 -2.73
CA GLU A 146 24.91 9.03 -2.79
C GLU A 146 24.00 9.35 -3.99
N PRO A 147 23.03 10.27 -3.82
CA PRO A 147 22.25 10.74 -4.96
C PRO A 147 23.19 11.40 -5.98
N GLN A 148 23.15 10.93 -7.23
CA GLN A 148 23.77 11.57 -8.39
C GLN A 148 23.04 12.85 -8.78
#